data_AF-A0A7W1J7L5-F1
#
_entry.id   AF-A0A7W1J7L5-F1
#
_cell.length_a   1.000
_cell.length_b   1.000
_cell.length_c   1.000
_cell.angle_alpha   90.00
_cell.angle_beta   90.00
_cell.angle_gamma   90.00
#
_symmetry.space_group_name_H-M   'P 1'
#
loop_
_entity.id
_entity.type
_entity.pdbx_description
1 polymer ?
#
loop_
_entity_poly.entity_id
_entity_poly.type
_entity_poly.pdbx_seq_one_letter_code
_entity_poly.pdbx_strand_id
1 'polypeptide(L)'
;MLKNNLLDKVFEALTFDKHITNTSQFNEYDIAVFTLKKKLLVFKILQRALNQGKTEALYELLNRIIDSAKEYEAYDILTEALIAKKYLKGIRHGIQEFDKINEEIIFYDYCTKAVFYAIDCYYRLILNNDFVKTLSQKELDKHFQSSIQQMEIDYKKTKSQQIDYYLYILRFALCERKKDYLKAIEYCNKLLPIIKKGKVIYRDERMGFALDNLCHFYTHIGNYEAAAETAKKAQGYYIENSFNYFISKEQEFYAHMYNNDGQQALSCTEKLMDQDLVDTGEFRKSKYVYYQSCVLFSSKNFKAALDILKISLEIEKDKTRWNVSLRILNIMLYIELNKIDEAGRSLESLRKYMERATKSDEIKSRDILIVKVLRELEKDSFEFTLKNNSIEKMRQELSEKNTPVSWEHYSAELIPFHKWLEGKKR
;
A
#
# COMPACT_ATOMS: atom_id res chain seq x y z
N MET A 1 41.29 4.37 7.66
CA MET A 1 41.81 3.10 7.14
C MET A 1 41.29 1.90 7.92
N LEU A 2 41.49 1.80 9.24
CA LEU A 2 40.97 0.70 10.09
C LEU A 2 39.44 0.50 10.03
N LYS A 3 38.66 1.59 10.06
CA LYS A 3 37.18 1.53 9.95
C LYS A 3 36.70 0.96 8.61
N ASN A 4 37.40 1.26 7.52
CA ASN A 4 37.06 0.77 6.18
C ASN A 4 37.43 -0.72 6.06
N ASN A 5 38.62 -1.12 6.54
CA ASN A 5 39.02 -2.52 6.53
C ASN A 5 38.11 -3.41 7.39
N LEU A 6 37.59 -2.87 8.50
CA LEU A 6 36.60 -3.58 9.31
C LEU A 6 35.27 -3.71 8.57
N LEU A 7 34.82 -2.63 7.90
CA LEU A 7 33.60 -2.63 7.11
C LEU A 7 33.67 -3.64 5.96
N ASP A 8 34.80 -3.70 5.24
CA ASP A 8 35.01 -4.65 4.15
C ASP A 8 34.95 -6.10 4.66
N LYS A 9 35.57 -6.39 5.81
CA LYS A 9 35.48 -7.71 6.45
C LYS A 9 34.06 -8.07 6.88
N VAL A 10 33.29 -7.08 7.36
CA VAL A 10 31.87 -7.28 7.69
C VAL A 10 31.08 -7.60 6.43
N PHE A 11 31.28 -6.88 5.32
CA PHE A 11 30.61 -7.16 4.05
C PHE A 11 30.98 -8.53 3.50
N GLU A 12 32.24 -8.94 3.58
CA GLU A 12 32.65 -10.29 3.21
C GLU A 12 31.94 -11.35 4.05
N ALA A 13 31.90 -11.18 5.38
CA ALA A 13 31.22 -12.09 6.29
C ALA A 13 29.72 -12.21 6.00
N LEU A 14 29.05 -11.12 5.59
CA LEU A 14 27.63 -11.15 5.19
C LEU A 14 27.35 -12.01 3.95
N THR A 15 28.37 -12.32 3.14
CA THR A 15 28.23 -13.21 1.97
C THR A 15 28.43 -14.70 2.30
N PHE A 16 28.72 -15.04 3.56
CA PHE A 16 28.86 -16.43 3.98
C PHE A 16 27.52 -17.17 3.94
N ASP A 17 27.56 -18.47 3.66
CA ASP A 17 26.35 -19.28 3.49
C ASP A 17 25.46 -19.26 4.73
N LYS A 18 26.05 -19.17 5.93
CA LYS A 18 25.33 -19.05 7.20
C LYS A 18 24.39 -17.84 7.24
N HIS A 19 24.76 -16.72 6.60
CA HIS A 19 23.93 -15.52 6.54
C HIS A 19 22.93 -15.59 5.40
N ILE A 20 23.36 -16.04 4.23
CA ILE A 20 22.51 -16.15 3.03
C ILE A 20 21.37 -17.14 3.25
N THR A 21 21.62 -18.26 3.91
CA THR A 21 20.62 -19.32 4.16
C THR A 21 19.74 -19.05 5.37
N ASN A 22 19.80 -17.84 5.95
CA ASN A 22 18.95 -17.47 7.06
C ASN A 22 17.50 -17.28 6.61
N THR A 23 16.70 -18.33 6.75
CA THR A 23 15.28 -18.34 6.39
C THR A 23 14.41 -17.43 7.25
N SER A 24 14.94 -16.88 8.36
CA SER A 24 14.24 -15.87 9.14
C SER A 24 14.32 -14.47 8.50
N GLN A 25 15.18 -14.28 7.50
CA GLN A 25 15.42 -13.00 6.84
C GLN A 25 15.16 -13.06 5.33
N PHE A 26 15.47 -14.20 4.70
CA PHE A 26 15.37 -14.37 3.26
C PHE A 26 14.40 -15.49 2.91
N ASN A 27 13.53 -15.26 1.93
CA ASN A 27 12.69 -16.30 1.36
C ASN A 27 13.48 -17.22 0.41
N GLU A 28 12.86 -18.32 0.00
CA GLU A 28 13.47 -19.31 -0.89
C GLU A 28 14.02 -18.70 -2.19
N TYR A 29 13.27 -17.77 -2.80
CA TYR A 29 13.71 -17.10 -4.02
C TYR A 29 14.99 -16.26 -3.78
N ASP A 30 15.04 -15.48 -2.70
CA ASP A 30 16.20 -14.65 -2.37
C ASP A 30 17.44 -15.54 -2.13
N ILE A 31 17.28 -16.64 -1.39
CA ILE A 31 18.32 -17.64 -1.15
C ILE A 31 18.82 -18.24 -2.47
N ALA A 32 17.91 -18.59 -3.38
CA ALA A 32 18.24 -19.14 -4.69
C ALA A 32 19.03 -18.13 -5.54
N VAL A 33 18.59 -16.87 -5.60
CA VAL A 33 19.29 -15.80 -6.34
C VAL A 33 20.68 -15.55 -5.77
N PHE A 34 20.85 -15.46 -4.45
CA PHE A 34 22.16 -15.30 -3.83
C PHE A 34 23.08 -16.49 -4.12
N THR A 35 22.55 -17.70 -4.02
CA THR A 35 23.28 -18.93 -4.35
C THR A 35 23.73 -18.94 -5.81
N LEU A 36 22.86 -18.53 -6.74
CA LEU A 36 23.17 -18.43 -8.17
C LEU A 36 24.28 -17.40 -8.44
N LYS A 37 24.20 -16.21 -7.81
CA LYS A 37 25.26 -15.18 -7.92
C LYS A 37 26.60 -15.71 -7.41
N LYS A 38 26.62 -16.43 -6.29
CA LYS A 38 27.85 -17.06 -5.76
C LYS A 38 28.39 -18.12 -6.71
N LYS A 39 27.54 -19.02 -7.23
CA LYS A 39 27.95 -20.05 -8.20
C LYS A 39 28.51 -19.44 -9.48
N LEU A 40 27.92 -18.35 -9.98
CA LEU A 40 28.42 -17.64 -11.15
C LEU A 40 29.78 -16.97 -10.90
N LEU A 41 29.98 -16.40 -9.71
CA LEU A 41 31.28 -15.87 -9.30
C LEU A 41 32.34 -16.99 -9.23
N VAL A 42 32.01 -18.12 -8.61
CA VAL A 42 32.89 -19.30 -8.56
C VAL A 42 33.22 -19.76 -9.98
N PHE A 43 32.23 -19.85 -10.88
CA PHE A 43 32.46 -20.19 -12.28
C PHE A 43 33.49 -19.24 -12.93
N LYS A 44 33.35 -17.92 -12.76
CA LYS A 44 34.30 -16.94 -13.31
C LYS A 44 35.71 -17.11 -12.76
N ILE A 45 35.83 -17.38 -11.45
CA ILE A 45 37.12 -17.63 -10.80
C ILE A 45 37.75 -18.89 -11.38
N LEU A 46 37.01 -20.00 -11.44
CA LEU A 46 37.51 -21.27 -11.99
C LEU A 46 37.91 -21.14 -13.46
N GLN A 47 37.11 -20.44 -14.26
CA GLN A 47 37.38 -20.19 -15.68
C GLN A 47 38.69 -19.41 -15.89
N ARG A 48 39.04 -18.49 -14.98
CA ARG A 48 40.26 -17.66 -15.09
C ARG A 48 41.47 -18.29 -14.41
N ALA A 49 41.30 -18.82 -13.20
CA ALA A 49 42.39 -19.28 -12.34
C ALA A 49 42.79 -20.74 -12.59
N LEU A 50 41.85 -21.59 -13.04
CA LEU A 50 42.05 -23.04 -13.16
C LEU A 50 41.87 -23.54 -14.61
N ASN A 51 42.09 -22.68 -15.60
CA ASN A 51 41.99 -23.00 -17.03
C ASN A 51 43.13 -23.94 -17.49
N GLN A 52 43.21 -25.13 -16.88
CA GLN A 52 44.18 -26.20 -17.10
C GLN A 52 43.51 -27.40 -17.84
N GLY A 53 42.55 -27.13 -18.73
CA GLY A 53 41.86 -28.18 -19.51
C GLY A 53 40.67 -28.87 -18.83
N LYS A 54 40.38 -28.61 -17.53
CA LYS A 54 39.24 -29.18 -16.77
C LYS A 54 37.89 -28.53 -17.10
N THR A 55 37.44 -28.74 -18.32
CA THR A 55 36.31 -28.03 -18.91
C THR A 55 34.95 -28.69 -18.65
N GLU A 56 34.91 -29.99 -18.38
CA GLU A 56 33.66 -30.71 -18.05
C GLU A 56 33.01 -30.19 -16.77
N ALA A 57 33.81 -30.03 -15.70
CA ALA A 57 33.32 -29.48 -14.43
C ALA A 57 32.77 -28.04 -14.58
N LEU A 58 33.35 -27.23 -15.48
CA LEU A 58 32.85 -25.89 -15.79
C LEU A 58 31.50 -25.95 -16.51
N TYR A 59 31.32 -26.87 -17.45
CA TYR A 59 30.02 -27.06 -18.11
C TYR A 59 28.95 -27.56 -17.16
N GLU A 60 29.29 -28.50 -16.28
CA GLU A 60 28.35 -29.02 -15.29
C GLU A 60 27.89 -27.90 -14.35
N LEU A 61 28.82 -27.08 -13.84
CA LEU A 61 28.49 -25.92 -13.02
C LEU A 61 27.60 -24.92 -13.77
N LEU A 62 27.92 -24.59 -15.03
CA LEU A 62 27.09 -23.70 -15.85
C LEU A 62 25.69 -24.26 -16.11
N ASN A 63 25.56 -25.56 -16.41
CA ASN A 63 24.25 -26.17 -16.62
C ASN A 63 23.40 -26.08 -15.34
N ARG A 64 23.99 -26.39 -14.18
CA ARG A 64 23.30 -26.25 -12.89
C ARG A 64 22.88 -24.79 -12.62
N ILE A 65 23.70 -23.81 -12.97
CA ILE A 65 23.34 -22.38 -12.87
C ILE A 65 22.17 -22.06 -13.81
N ILE A 66 22.26 -22.47 -15.08
CA ILE A 66 21.24 -22.21 -16.11
C ILE A 66 19.89 -22.83 -15.71
N ASP A 67 19.88 -24.10 -15.31
CA ASP A 67 18.65 -24.82 -14.97
C ASP A 67 17.96 -24.17 -13.78
N SER A 68 18.73 -23.86 -12.73
CA SER A 68 18.21 -23.18 -11.54
C SER A 68 17.78 -21.73 -11.84
N ALA A 69 18.53 -20.99 -12.66
CA ALA A 69 18.17 -19.62 -13.04
C ALA A 69 16.89 -19.56 -13.89
N LYS A 70 16.64 -20.55 -14.76
CA LYS A 70 15.35 -20.70 -15.45
C LYS A 70 14.22 -20.99 -14.48
N GLU A 71 14.45 -21.94 -13.57
CA GLU A 71 13.48 -22.35 -12.57
C GLU A 71 13.00 -21.16 -11.74
N TYR A 72 13.94 -20.30 -11.31
CA TYR A 72 13.68 -19.13 -10.49
C TYR A 72 13.47 -17.83 -11.29
N GLU A 73 13.39 -17.86 -12.62
CA GLU A 73 13.28 -16.64 -13.45
C GLU A 73 14.35 -15.57 -13.15
N ALA A 74 15.56 -15.99 -12.75
CA ALA A 74 16.71 -15.12 -12.53
C ALA A 74 17.38 -14.80 -13.88
N TYR A 75 16.66 -14.07 -14.74
CA TYR A 75 16.98 -13.91 -16.15
C TYR A 75 18.30 -13.16 -16.40
N ASP A 76 18.72 -12.26 -15.51
CA ASP A 76 20.00 -11.58 -15.55
C ASP A 76 21.17 -12.58 -15.41
N ILE A 77 21.11 -13.43 -14.38
CA ILE A 77 22.10 -14.49 -14.13
C ILE A 77 22.06 -15.54 -15.24
N LEU A 78 20.87 -15.90 -15.70
CA LEU A 78 20.66 -16.87 -16.78
C LEU A 78 21.34 -16.41 -18.08
N THR A 79 21.10 -15.16 -18.47
CA THR A 79 21.66 -14.59 -19.69
C THR A 79 23.18 -14.58 -19.63
N GLU A 80 23.75 -14.19 -18.49
CA GLU A 80 25.19 -14.20 -18.27
C GLU A 80 25.78 -15.63 -18.36
N ALA A 81 25.13 -16.61 -17.73
CA ALA A 81 25.55 -18.00 -17.77
C ALA A 81 25.44 -18.59 -19.20
N LEU A 82 24.40 -18.23 -19.96
CA LEU A 82 24.22 -18.62 -21.36
C LEU A 82 25.30 -18.01 -22.25
N ILE A 83 25.68 -16.75 -22.04
CA ILE A 83 26.79 -16.11 -22.78
C ILE A 83 28.10 -16.87 -22.53
N ALA A 84 28.39 -17.21 -21.27
CA ALA A 84 29.57 -18.00 -20.93
C ALA A 84 29.54 -19.39 -21.60
N LYS A 85 28.38 -20.06 -21.56
CA LYS A 85 28.18 -21.36 -22.23
C LYS A 85 28.32 -21.27 -23.74
N LYS A 86 27.80 -20.19 -24.36
CA LYS A 86 27.88 -19.93 -25.81
C LYS A 86 29.33 -19.95 -26.28
N TYR A 87 30.20 -19.21 -25.62
CA TYR A 87 31.62 -19.15 -26.01
C TYR A 87 32.34 -20.47 -25.75
N LEU A 88 32.12 -21.09 -24.58
CA LEU A 88 32.75 -22.36 -24.26
C LEU A 88 32.31 -23.48 -25.22
N LYS A 89 31.02 -23.59 -25.55
CA LYS A 89 30.53 -24.63 -26.46
C LYS A 89 30.77 -24.31 -27.92
N GLY A 90 30.63 -23.06 -28.36
CA GLY A 90 30.80 -22.66 -29.75
C GLY A 90 32.22 -22.93 -30.25
N ILE A 91 33.24 -22.71 -29.41
CA ILE A 91 34.64 -23.03 -29.73
C ILE A 91 34.82 -24.54 -30.00
N ARG A 92 34.03 -25.42 -29.35
CA ARG A 92 34.20 -26.87 -29.41
C ARG A 92 33.27 -27.60 -30.37
N HIS A 93 32.03 -27.14 -30.47
CA HIS A 93 30.96 -27.81 -31.19
C HIS A 93 30.51 -27.03 -32.44
N GLY A 94 31.15 -25.89 -32.71
CA GLY A 94 30.94 -25.11 -33.92
C GLY A 94 29.74 -24.14 -33.85
N ILE A 95 29.46 -23.54 -35.01
CA ILE A 95 28.52 -22.42 -35.16
C ILE A 95 27.06 -22.80 -34.87
N GLN A 96 26.65 -24.04 -35.15
CA GLN A 96 25.26 -24.47 -34.92
C GLN A 96 24.87 -24.43 -33.43
N GLU A 97 25.73 -24.93 -32.55
CA GLU A 97 25.49 -24.88 -31.09
C GLU A 97 25.63 -23.44 -30.56
N PHE A 98 26.49 -22.63 -31.18
CA PHE A 98 26.61 -21.20 -30.86
C PHE A 98 25.30 -20.46 -31.17
N ASP A 99 24.73 -20.65 -32.36
CA ASP A 99 23.51 -19.99 -32.82
C ASP A 99 22.30 -20.44 -31.99
N LYS A 100 22.20 -21.73 -31.67
CA LYS A 100 21.15 -22.27 -30.79
C LYS A 100 21.15 -21.60 -29.41
N ILE A 101 22.32 -21.44 -28.78
CA ILE A 101 22.42 -20.74 -27.50
C ILE A 101 22.14 -19.25 -27.67
N ASN A 102 22.46 -18.68 -28.83
CA ASN A 102 22.18 -17.28 -29.14
C ASN A 102 20.67 -17.00 -29.24
N GLU A 103 19.89 -17.89 -29.85
CA GLU A 103 18.43 -17.81 -29.86
C GLU A 103 17.83 -17.87 -28.45
N GLU A 104 18.37 -18.75 -27.60
CA GLU A 104 17.98 -18.85 -26.20
C GLU A 104 18.26 -17.55 -25.42
N ILE A 105 19.43 -16.94 -25.65
CA ILE A 105 19.78 -15.62 -25.09
C ILE A 105 18.78 -14.54 -25.53
N ILE A 106 18.41 -14.49 -26.81
CA ILE A 106 17.45 -13.50 -27.33
C ILE A 106 16.08 -13.65 -26.62
N PHE A 107 15.63 -14.88 -26.40
CA PHE A 107 14.37 -15.12 -25.69
C PHE A 107 14.43 -14.65 -24.23
N TYR A 108 15.50 -14.95 -23.49
CA TYR A 108 15.60 -14.55 -22.08
C TYR A 108 15.95 -13.06 -21.88
N ASP A 109 16.61 -12.42 -22.84
CA ASP A 109 16.76 -10.96 -22.88
C ASP A 109 15.38 -10.28 -23.03
N TYR A 110 14.51 -10.82 -23.88
CA TYR A 110 13.12 -10.38 -23.96
C TYR A 110 12.37 -10.59 -22.64
N CYS A 111 12.54 -11.73 -21.98
CA CYS A 111 11.92 -11.99 -20.67
C CYS A 111 12.35 -10.95 -19.63
N THR A 112 13.65 -10.65 -19.55
CA THR A 112 14.20 -9.62 -18.66
C THR A 112 13.54 -8.27 -18.89
N LYS A 113 13.48 -7.83 -20.15
CA LYS A 113 12.87 -6.53 -20.51
C LYS A 113 11.39 -6.48 -20.16
N ALA A 114 10.65 -7.55 -20.40
CA ALA A 114 9.23 -7.63 -20.08
C ALA A 114 8.96 -7.60 -18.57
N VAL A 115 9.79 -8.28 -17.77
CA VAL A 115 9.71 -8.21 -16.30
C VAL A 115 10.02 -6.80 -15.79
N PHE A 116 11.07 -6.15 -16.30
CA PHE A 116 11.38 -4.77 -15.92
C PHE A 116 10.28 -3.80 -16.32
N TYR A 117 9.70 -3.94 -17.51
CA TYR A 117 8.54 -3.16 -17.92
C TYR A 117 7.36 -3.31 -16.94
N ALA A 118 7.04 -4.55 -16.55
CA ALA A 118 5.99 -4.83 -15.58
C ALA A 118 6.25 -4.17 -14.20
N ILE A 119 7.49 -4.24 -13.72
CA ILE A 119 7.94 -3.61 -12.47
C ILE A 119 7.84 -2.08 -12.56
N ASP A 120 8.30 -1.50 -13.67
CA ASP A 120 8.31 -0.05 -13.89
C ASP A 120 6.88 0.51 -13.93
N CYS A 121 5.94 -0.20 -14.56
CA CYS A 121 4.53 0.18 -14.55
C CYS A 121 3.96 0.21 -13.13
N TYR A 122 4.33 -0.74 -12.27
CA TYR A 122 3.94 -0.77 -10.87
C TYR A 122 4.56 0.40 -10.08
N TYR A 123 5.85 0.67 -10.21
CA TYR A 123 6.46 1.80 -9.50
C TYR A 123 5.96 3.16 -10.00
N ARG A 124 5.61 3.27 -11.29
CA ARG A 124 4.98 4.47 -11.84
C ARG A 124 3.60 4.73 -11.22
N LEU A 125 2.83 3.67 -10.90
CA LEU A 125 1.59 3.80 -10.14
C LEU A 125 1.84 4.40 -8.76
N ILE A 126 2.80 3.87 -8.01
CA ILE A 126 3.15 4.38 -6.67
C ILE A 126 3.61 5.84 -6.75
N LEU A 127 4.57 6.13 -7.63
CA LEU A 127 5.15 7.47 -7.76
C LEU A 127 4.11 8.53 -8.13
N ASN A 128 3.15 8.21 -9.01
CA ASN A 128 2.13 9.17 -9.42
C ASN A 128 1.04 9.35 -8.36
N ASN A 129 0.73 8.33 -7.57
CA ASN A 129 -0.27 8.42 -6.50
C ASN A 129 0.28 9.19 -5.29
N ASP A 130 1.51 8.87 -4.87
CA ASP A 130 1.99 9.22 -3.53
C ASP A 130 3.02 10.36 -3.51
N PHE A 131 3.73 10.62 -4.62
CA PHE A 131 4.90 11.51 -4.59
C PHE A 131 4.84 12.68 -5.58
N VAL A 132 4.73 12.42 -6.89
CA VAL A 132 5.07 13.45 -7.91
C VAL A 132 3.85 13.94 -8.71
N LYS A 133 2.72 13.22 -8.69
CA LYS A 133 1.46 13.59 -9.40
C LYS A 133 1.67 14.24 -10.77
N THR A 134 2.55 13.66 -11.60
CA THR A 134 2.95 14.23 -12.89
C THR A 134 1.93 14.02 -13.99
N LEU A 135 1.14 12.95 -13.91
CA LEU A 135 0.11 12.62 -14.90
C LEU A 135 -1.27 12.91 -14.36
N SER A 136 -2.12 13.51 -15.20
CA SER A 136 -3.54 13.62 -14.88
C SER A 136 -4.17 12.22 -14.72
N GLN A 137 -5.30 12.17 -14.01
CA GLN A 137 -6.02 10.91 -13.78
C GLN A 137 -6.31 10.15 -15.08
N LYS A 138 -6.71 10.88 -16.13
CA LYS A 138 -7.09 10.33 -17.43
C LYS A 138 -5.88 9.80 -18.22
N GLU A 139 -4.74 10.49 -18.15
CA GLU A 139 -3.50 10.03 -18.79
C GLU A 139 -2.96 8.77 -18.14
N LEU A 140 -3.00 8.73 -16.80
CA LEU A 140 -2.55 7.56 -16.04
C LEU A 140 -3.44 6.33 -16.33
N ASP A 141 -4.76 6.51 -16.39
CA ASP A 141 -5.70 5.43 -16.71
C ASP A 141 -5.47 4.87 -18.11
N LYS A 142 -5.19 5.74 -19.10
CA LYS A 142 -4.84 5.33 -20.46
C LYS A 142 -3.54 4.54 -20.48
N HIS A 143 -2.52 5.02 -19.75
CA HIS A 143 -1.23 4.35 -19.64
C HIS A 143 -1.36 2.95 -19.04
N PHE A 144 -2.16 2.78 -17.98
CA PHE A 144 -2.36 1.45 -17.40
C PHE A 144 -3.14 0.51 -18.30
N GLN A 145 -4.14 1.01 -19.03
CA GLN A 145 -4.86 0.18 -20.00
C GLN A 145 -3.92 -0.37 -21.09
N SER A 146 -3.05 0.47 -21.66
CA SER A 146 -2.06 -0.01 -22.64
C SER A 146 -1.01 -0.94 -22.00
N SER A 147 -0.59 -0.66 -20.76
CA SER A 147 0.40 -1.48 -20.05
C SER A 147 -0.14 -2.88 -19.75
N ILE A 148 -1.41 -2.98 -19.32
CA ILE A 148 -2.09 -4.26 -19.10
C ILE A 148 -2.13 -5.09 -20.40
N GLN A 149 -2.48 -4.48 -21.53
CA GLN A 149 -2.50 -5.17 -22.83
C GLN A 149 -1.12 -5.69 -23.22
N GLN A 150 -0.07 -4.88 -23.04
CA GLN A 150 1.30 -5.30 -23.32
C GLN A 150 1.74 -6.45 -22.41
N MET A 151 1.47 -6.36 -21.11
CA MET A 151 1.80 -7.41 -20.14
C MET A 151 1.03 -8.71 -20.38
N GLU A 152 -0.19 -8.66 -20.91
CA GLU A 152 -0.92 -9.86 -21.36
C GLU A 152 -0.23 -10.55 -22.54
N ILE A 153 0.29 -9.78 -23.49
CA ILE A 153 1.07 -10.30 -24.63
C ILE A 153 2.38 -10.91 -24.10
N ASP A 154 3.09 -10.19 -23.25
CA ASP A 154 4.35 -10.64 -22.67
C ASP A 154 4.17 -11.89 -21.82
N TYR A 155 3.12 -11.96 -21.01
CA TYR A 155 2.79 -13.16 -20.23
C TYR A 155 2.45 -14.35 -21.13
N LYS A 156 1.67 -14.14 -22.21
CA LYS A 156 1.37 -15.22 -23.17
C LYS A 156 2.64 -15.82 -23.78
N LYS A 157 3.64 -14.99 -24.06
CA LYS A 157 4.91 -15.39 -24.67
C LYS A 157 5.91 -15.99 -23.67
N THR A 158 6.00 -15.45 -22.46
CA THR A 158 7.05 -15.82 -21.48
C THR A 158 6.57 -16.82 -20.44
N LYS A 159 5.27 -16.80 -20.10
CA LYS A 159 4.69 -17.50 -18.94
C LYS A 159 5.34 -17.13 -17.60
N SER A 160 5.98 -15.96 -17.52
CA SER A 160 6.66 -15.50 -16.31
C SER A 160 5.68 -15.25 -15.17
N GLN A 161 5.96 -15.82 -14.00
CA GLN A 161 5.22 -15.60 -12.76
C GLN A 161 5.34 -14.15 -12.30
N GLN A 162 6.50 -13.50 -12.52
CA GLN A 162 6.69 -12.09 -12.18
C GLN A 162 5.77 -11.18 -12.98
N ILE A 163 5.63 -11.42 -14.29
CA ILE A 163 4.72 -10.64 -15.14
C ILE A 163 3.26 -10.85 -14.71
N ASP A 164 2.87 -12.09 -14.44
CA ASP A 164 1.50 -12.42 -13.98
C ASP A 164 1.16 -11.68 -12.67
N TYR A 165 2.08 -11.70 -11.70
CA TYR A 165 1.94 -10.99 -10.43
C TYR A 165 1.64 -9.49 -10.64
N TYR A 166 2.50 -8.78 -11.39
CA TYR A 166 2.31 -7.35 -11.63
C TYR A 166 1.09 -7.04 -12.51
N LEU A 167 0.71 -7.95 -13.41
CA LEU A 167 -0.47 -7.79 -14.26
C LEU A 167 -1.75 -7.73 -13.44
N TYR A 168 -1.90 -8.60 -12.45
CA TYR A 168 -3.05 -8.56 -11.55
C TYR A 168 -3.07 -7.31 -10.67
N ILE A 169 -1.91 -6.82 -10.25
CA ILE A 169 -1.81 -5.55 -9.49
C ILE A 169 -2.33 -4.38 -10.30
N LEU A 170 -1.85 -4.21 -11.53
CA LEU A 170 -2.33 -3.12 -12.39
C LEU A 170 -3.83 -3.25 -12.71
N ARG A 171 -4.34 -4.49 -12.85
CA ARG A 171 -5.77 -4.73 -13.10
C ARG A 171 -6.64 -4.27 -11.94
N PHE A 172 -6.33 -4.67 -10.70
CA PHE A 172 -7.15 -4.21 -9.56
C PHE A 172 -6.95 -2.71 -9.30
N ALA A 173 -5.75 -2.16 -9.52
CA ALA A 173 -5.50 -0.73 -9.35
C ALA A 173 -6.29 0.11 -10.36
N LEU A 174 -6.42 -0.35 -11.60
CA LEU A 174 -7.28 0.32 -12.60
C LEU A 174 -8.77 0.24 -12.21
N CYS A 175 -9.20 -0.89 -11.65
CA CYS A 175 -10.57 -1.06 -11.15
C CYS A 175 -10.85 -0.13 -9.95
N GLU A 176 -9.94 -0.04 -8.99
CA GLU A 176 -10.01 0.87 -7.85
C GLU A 176 -10.16 2.32 -8.30
N ARG A 177 -9.34 2.76 -9.26
CA ARG A 177 -9.40 4.12 -9.81
C ARG A 177 -10.72 4.42 -10.53
N LYS A 178 -11.34 3.40 -11.10
CA LYS A 178 -12.71 3.46 -11.68
C LYS A 178 -13.82 3.24 -10.65
N LYS A 179 -13.47 3.01 -9.38
CA LYS A 179 -14.37 2.67 -8.27
C LYS A 179 -15.18 1.37 -8.50
N ASP A 180 -14.66 0.49 -9.35
CA ASP A 180 -15.21 -0.86 -9.59
C ASP A 180 -14.58 -1.85 -8.60
N TYR A 181 -14.94 -1.69 -7.32
CA TYR A 181 -14.35 -2.45 -6.23
C TYR A 181 -14.70 -3.95 -6.27
N LEU A 182 -15.86 -4.32 -6.82
CA LEU A 182 -16.24 -5.72 -6.99
C LEU A 182 -15.30 -6.45 -7.95
N LYS A 183 -14.95 -5.82 -9.07
CA LYS A 183 -13.98 -6.39 -10.01
C LYS A 183 -12.55 -6.37 -9.46
N ALA A 184 -12.19 -5.36 -8.67
CA ALA A 184 -10.91 -5.31 -7.96
C ALA A 184 -10.76 -6.50 -6.98
N ILE A 185 -11.82 -6.84 -6.25
CA ILE A 185 -11.90 -8.03 -5.37
C ILE A 185 -11.68 -9.32 -6.17
N GLU A 186 -12.32 -9.46 -7.34
CA GLU A 186 -12.14 -10.63 -8.21
C GLU A 186 -10.66 -10.82 -8.59
N TYR A 187 -9.98 -9.74 -8.98
CA TYR A 187 -8.57 -9.79 -9.34
C TYR A 187 -7.66 -10.09 -8.13
N CYS A 188 -7.94 -9.53 -6.96
CA CYS A 188 -7.19 -9.86 -5.73
C CYS A 188 -7.36 -11.34 -5.35
N ASN A 189 -8.58 -11.87 -5.42
CA ASN A 189 -8.84 -13.27 -5.14
C ASN A 189 -8.17 -14.23 -6.13
N LYS A 190 -7.92 -13.80 -7.37
CA LYS A 190 -7.09 -14.55 -8.34
C LYS A 190 -5.60 -14.41 -8.05
N LEU A 191 -5.14 -13.26 -7.57
CA LEU A 191 -3.73 -13.00 -7.25
C LEU A 191 -3.23 -13.81 -6.05
N LEU A 192 -4.02 -13.92 -4.97
CA LEU A 192 -3.64 -14.65 -3.76
C LEU A 192 -3.14 -16.09 -4.01
N PRO A 193 -3.87 -16.96 -4.74
CA PRO A 193 -3.38 -18.30 -5.04
C PRO A 193 -2.18 -18.31 -6.00
N ILE A 194 -2.02 -17.29 -6.86
CA ILE A 194 -0.85 -17.14 -7.73
C ILE A 194 0.40 -16.90 -6.88
N ILE A 195 0.34 -15.95 -5.94
CA ILE A 195 1.46 -15.68 -5.01
C ILE A 195 1.75 -16.92 -4.17
N LYS A 196 0.73 -17.53 -3.56
CA LYS A 196 0.90 -18.66 -2.65
C LYS A 196 1.55 -19.89 -3.29
N LYS A 197 1.27 -20.15 -4.58
CA LYS A 197 1.82 -21.30 -5.31
C LYS A 197 3.11 -20.98 -6.08
N GLY A 198 3.35 -19.70 -6.35
CA GLY A 198 4.43 -19.28 -7.25
C GLY A 198 5.75 -19.15 -6.52
N LYS A 199 6.68 -20.10 -6.73
CA LYS A 199 7.99 -20.07 -6.05
C LYS A 199 8.83 -18.82 -6.34
N VAL A 200 8.61 -18.19 -7.49
CA VAL A 200 9.36 -17.00 -7.94
C VAL A 200 8.85 -15.74 -7.24
N ILE A 201 7.55 -15.74 -6.93
CA ILE A 201 6.84 -14.54 -6.49
C ILE A 201 6.35 -14.61 -5.06
N TYR A 202 6.40 -15.78 -4.42
CA TYR A 202 6.03 -15.94 -3.03
C TYR A 202 6.94 -15.10 -2.14
N ARG A 203 6.32 -14.16 -1.43
CA ARG A 203 6.91 -13.40 -0.34
C ARG A 203 5.78 -13.08 0.64
N ASP A 204 6.08 -13.11 1.93
CA ASP A 204 5.06 -12.80 2.94
C ASP A 204 4.57 -11.36 2.74
N GLU A 205 5.45 -10.41 2.41
CA GLU A 205 5.05 -9.03 2.15
C GLU A 205 4.09 -8.88 0.97
N ARG A 206 4.22 -9.74 -0.06
CA ARG A 206 3.32 -9.74 -1.22
C ARG A 206 1.96 -10.34 -0.88
N MET A 207 1.94 -11.37 -0.03
CA MET A 207 0.70 -11.93 0.52
C MET A 207 -0.03 -10.89 1.38
N GLY A 208 0.69 -10.24 2.30
CA GLY A 208 0.16 -9.15 3.11
C GLY A 208 -0.38 -8.02 2.24
N PHE A 209 0.37 -7.59 1.23
CA PHE A 209 -0.04 -6.50 0.32
C PHE A 209 -1.34 -6.83 -0.43
N ALA A 210 -1.47 -8.05 -0.97
CA ALA A 210 -2.68 -8.46 -1.66
C ALA A 210 -3.89 -8.53 -0.72
N LEU A 211 -3.70 -8.98 0.52
CA LEU A 211 -4.74 -9.01 1.55
C LEU A 211 -5.14 -7.61 2.02
N ASP A 212 -4.19 -6.69 2.22
CA ASP A 212 -4.48 -5.30 2.56
C ASP A 212 -5.30 -4.61 1.46
N ASN A 213 -4.96 -4.82 0.18
CA ASN A 213 -5.78 -4.29 -0.92
C ASN A 213 -7.19 -4.91 -0.93
N LEU A 214 -7.30 -6.21 -0.64
CA LEU A 214 -8.58 -6.89 -0.55
C LEU A 214 -9.44 -6.35 0.61
N CYS A 215 -8.84 -6.11 1.78
CA CYS A 215 -9.46 -5.42 2.91
C CYS A 215 -9.95 -4.03 2.49
N HIS A 216 -9.09 -3.25 1.84
CA HIS A 216 -9.43 -1.93 1.33
C HIS A 216 -10.69 -1.95 0.47
N PHE A 217 -10.78 -2.89 -0.49
CA PHE A 217 -11.95 -3.03 -1.35
C PHE A 217 -13.19 -3.53 -0.60
N TYR A 218 -13.05 -4.43 0.36
CA TYR A 218 -14.17 -4.86 1.22
C TYR A 218 -14.76 -3.70 2.02
N THR A 219 -13.92 -2.83 2.58
CA THR A 219 -14.36 -1.61 3.26
C THR A 219 -15.16 -0.71 2.32
N HIS A 220 -14.71 -0.52 1.08
CA HIS A 220 -15.40 0.33 0.11
C HIS A 220 -16.78 -0.19 -0.33
N ILE A 221 -17.00 -1.51 -0.32
CA ILE A 221 -18.32 -2.10 -0.60
C ILE A 221 -19.17 -2.26 0.66
N GLY A 222 -18.68 -1.85 1.83
CA GLY A 222 -19.40 -1.94 3.10
C GLY A 222 -19.38 -3.32 3.75
N ASN A 223 -18.54 -4.24 3.30
CA ASN A 223 -18.37 -5.55 3.93
C ASN A 223 -17.28 -5.49 5.01
N TYR A 224 -17.60 -4.83 6.13
CA TYR A 224 -16.63 -4.50 7.17
C TYR A 224 -16.14 -5.73 7.95
N GLU A 225 -16.98 -6.75 8.12
CA GLU A 225 -16.55 -8.01 8.76
C GLU A 225 -15.45 -8.70 7.94
N ALA A 226 -15.68 -8.88 6.63
CA ALA A 226 -14.66 -9.46 5.75
C ALA A 226 -13.40 -8.59 5.67
N ALA A 227 -13.55 -7.25 5.70
CA ALA A 227 -12.41 -6.34 5.74
C ALA A 227 -11.55 -6.56 7.00
N ALA A 228 -12.17 -6.58 8.19
CA ALA A 228 -11.47 -6.80 9.46
C ALA A 228 -10.75 -8.16 9.50
N GLU A 229 -11.43 -9.24 9.08
CA GLU A 229 -10.81 -10.56 8.99
C GLU A 229 -9.61 -10.58 8.03
N THR A 230 -9.74 -9.89 6.89
CA THR A 230 -8.70 -9.87 5.86
C THR A 230 -7.48 -9.07 6.33
N ALA A 231 -7.68 -7.91 6.96
CA ALA A 231 -6.61 -7.13 7.57
C ALA A 231 -5.87 -7.93 8.67
N LYS A 232 -6.62 -8.64 9.51
CA LYS A 232 -6.01 -9.51 10.54
C LYS A 232 -5.20 -10.65 9.94
N LYS A 233 -5.64 -11.22 8.81
CA LYS A 233 -4.86 -12.22 8.06
C LYS A 233 -3.59 -11.59 7.45
N ALA A 234 -3.67 -10.37 6.92
CA ALA A 234 -2.52 -9.66 6.36
C ALA A 234 -1.44 -9.38 7.40
N GLN A 235 -1.82 -8.98 8.62
CA GLN A 235 -0.90 -8.80 9.75
C GLN A 235 -0.03 -10.04 10.02
N GLY A 236 -0.56 -11.24 9.83
CA GLY A 236 0.19 -12.49 10.03
C GLY A 236 1.33 -12.73 9.02
N TYR A 237 1.39 -11.95 7.94
CA TYR A 237 2.47 -12.01 6.95
C TYR A 237 3.49 -10.87 7.10
N TYR A 238 3.28 -9.95 8.03
CA TYR A 238 4.23 -8.88 8.29
C TYR A 238 4.99 -9.15 9.57
N ILE A 239 6.25 -8.71 9.60
CA ILE A 239 7.02 -8.64 10.84
C ILE A 239 6.23 -7.74 11.80
N GLU A 240 5.97 -8.25 13.02
CA GLU A 240 5.26 -7.51 14.05
C GLU A 240 5.93 -6.15 14.27
N ASN A 241 5.13 -5.08 14.35
CA ASN A 241 5.60 -3.70 14.50
C ASN A 241 6.43 -3.13 13.34
N SER A 242 6.45 -3.81 12.18
CA SER A 242 6.91 -3.18 10.95
C SER A 242 5.92 -2.12 10.46
N PHE A 243 6.37 -1.25 9.56
CA PHE A 243 5.50 -0.24 8.95
C PHE A 243 4.27 -0.85 8.25
N ASN A 244 4.45 -1.96 7.54
CA ASN A 244 3.34 -2.65 6.86
C ASN A 244 2.35 -3.28 7.85
N TYR A 245 2.85 -3.82 8.97
CA TYR A 245 1.99 -4.28 10.06
C TYR A 245 1.10 -3.15 10.59
N PHE A 246 1.66 -1.95 10.80
CA PHE A 246 0.88 -0.79 11.25
C PHE A 246 -0.16 -0.32 10.24
N ILE A 247 0.17 -0.30 8.94
CA ILE A 247 -0.81 -0.01 7.89
C ILE A 247 -1.98 -1.00 7.96
N SER A 248 -1.67 -2.29 8.03
CA SER A 248 -2.68 -3.35 8.09
C SER A 248 -3.54 -3.26 9.36
N LYS A 249 -2.91 -2.93 10.49
CA LYS A 249 -3.59 -2.73 11.77
C LYS A 249 -4.52 -1.52 11.76
N GLU A 250 -4.11 -0.45 11.08
CA GLU A 250 -4.94 0.72 10.85
C GLU A 250 -6.14 0.39 9.93
N GLN A 251 -5.98 -0.45 8.91
CA GLN A 251 -7.11 -0.93 8.12
C GLN A 251 -8.10 -1.76 8.92
N GLU A 252 -7.61 -2.63 9.82
CA GLU A 252 -8.47 -3.37 10.77
C GLU A 252 -9.27 -2.40 11.67
N PHE A 253 -8.63 -1.34 12.17
CA PHE A 253 -9.32 -0.27 12.90
C PHE A 253 -10.46 0.35 12.08
N TYR A 254 -10.21 0.75 10.84
CA TYR A 254 -11.23 1.34 9.97
C TYR A 254 -12.41 0.39 9.78
N ALA A 255 -12.14 -0.89 9.54
CA ALA A 255 -13.18 -1.91 9.40
C ALA A 255 -14.05 -2.01 10.66
N HIS A 256 -13.47 -2.14 11.85
CA HIS A 256 -14.22 -2.20 13.11
C HIS A 256 -14.99 -0.90 13.40
N MET A 257 -14.37 0.25 13.14
CA MET A 257 -14.99 1.56 13.31
C MET A 257 -16.28 1.68 12.48
N TYR A 258 -16.23 1.28 11.19
CA TYR A 258 -17.40 1.32 10.32
C TYR A 258 -18.40 0.21 10.57
N ASN A 259 -17.98 -0.90 11.19
CA ASN A 259 -18.89 -1.94 11.66
C ASN A 259 -19.58 -1.61 13.00
N ASN A 260 -19.33 -0.43 13.58
CA ASN A 260 -19.76 -0.04 14.92
C ASN A 260 -19.26 -0.97 16.05
N ASP A 261 -18.13 -1.65 15.83
CA ASP A 261 -17.47 -2.48 16.85
C ASP A 261 -16.45 -1.63 17.61
N GLY A 262 -16.96 -0.81 18.53
CA GLY A 262 -16.14 0.14 19.28
C GLY A 262 -15.08 -0.51 20.17
N GLN A 263 -15.34 -1.73 20.67
CA GLN A 263 -14.38 -2.44 21.52
C GLN A 263 -13.15 -2.89 20.73
N GLN A 264 -13.35 -3.52 19.57
CA GLN A 264 -12.22 -3.94 18.73
C GLN A 264 -11.50 -2.73 18.11
N ALA A 265 -12.24 -1.67 17.72
CA ALA A 265 -11.64 -0.44 17.23
C ALA A 265 -10.71 0.20 18.29
N LEU A 266 -11.14 0.29 19.56
CA LEU A 266 -10.29 0.77 20.65
C LEU A 266 -9.06 -0.12 20.85
N SER A 267 -9.24 -1.44 20.87
CA SER A 267 -8.12 -2.39 20.99
C SER A 267 -7.08 -2.21 19.87
N CYS A 268 -7.52 -1.93 18.63
CA CYS A 268 -6.61 -1.60 17.55
C CYS A 268 -5.85 -0.31 17.82
N THR A 269 -6.51 0.77 18.25
CA THR A 269 -5.82 2.04 18.57
C THR A 269 -4.84 1.91 19.73
N GLU A 270 -5.18 1.15 20.77
CA GLU A 270 -4.27 0.89 21.91
C GLU A 270 -2.99 0.22 21.42
N LYS A 271 -3.12 -0.84 20.60
CA LYS A 271 -1.96 -1.51 19.98
C LYS A 271 -1.14 -0.60 19.07
N LEU A 272 -1.79 0.33 18.36
CA LEU A 272 -1.11 1.31 17.50
C LEU A 272 -0.34 2.37 18.31
N MET A 273 -0.72 2.60 19.57
CA MET A 273 -0.07 3.57 20.46
C MET A 273 1.02 2.97 21.35
N ASP A 274 0.95 1.67 21.66
CA ASP A 274 1.77 0.97 22.66
C ASP A 274 3.21 0.61 22.22
N GLN A 275 3.64 0.98 21.01
CA GLN A 275 4.83 0.39 20.38
C GLN A 275 5.92 1.41 20.02
N ASP A 276 7.09 1.27 20.64
CA ASP A 276 8.29 2.12 20.48
C ASP A 276 9.05 1.92 19.15
N LEU A 277 8.67 0.92 18.34
CA LEU A 277 9.58 0.33 17.35
C LEU A 277 9.60 0.99 15.96
N VAL A 278 8.77 2.00 15.77
CA VAL A 278 8.94 2.96 14.68
C VAL A 278 8.79 4.30 15.38
N ASP A 279 9.69 5.23 15.11
CA ASP A 279 9.41 6.64 15.35
C ASP A 279 8.13 6.98 14.58
N THR A 280 6.97 6.70 15.18
CA THR A 280 5.67 6.93 14.57
C THR A 280 5.46 8.43 14.33
N GLY A 281 6.42 9.26 14.76
CA GLY A 281 6.33 10.69 14.86
C GLY A 281 5.25 11.08 15.86
N GLU A 282 5.33 12.32 16.32
CA GLU A 282 4.25 12.93 17.09
C GLU A 282 2.94 12.96 16.28
N PHE A 283 3.04 12.99 14.95
CA PHE A 283 1.90 13.03 14.03
C PHE A 283 1.02 11.76 14.09
N ARG A 284 1.59 10.54 13.96
CA ARG A 284 0.74 9.33 13.97
C ARG A 284 0.19 9.05 15.35
N LYS A 285 0.96 9.31 16.42
CA LYS A 285 0.43 9.20 17.79
C LYS A 285 -0.79 10.11 17.96
N SER A 286 -0.69 11.36 17.51
CA SER A 286 -1.81 12.31 17.54
C SER A 286 -3.01 11.86 16.68
N LYS A 287 -2.75 11.23 15.53
CA LYS A 287 -3.79 10.61 14.69
C LYS A 287 -4.53 9.48 15.42
N TYR A 288 -3.83 8.62 16.17
CA TYR A 288 -4.44 7.53 16.92
C TYR A 288 -5.22 8.03 18.15
N VAL A 289 -4.78 9.11 18.79
CA VAL A 289 -5.57 9.80 19.82
C VAL A 289 -6.88 10.34 19.24
N TYR A 290 -6.82 10.96 18.06
CA TYR A 290 -8.03 11.40 17.35
C TYR A 290 -8.96 10.22 17.03
N TYR A 291 -8.43 9.07 16.61
CA TYR A 291 -9.21 7.86 16.36
C TYR A 291 -9.94 7.37 17.60
N GLN A 292 -9.29 7.35 18.77
CA GLN A 292 -9.94 7.00 20.03
C GLN A 292 -11.10 7.93 20.35
N SER A 293 -10.93 9.24 20.16
CA SER A 293 -12.01 10.20 20.34
C SER A 293 -13.18 9.93 19.39
N CYS A 294 -12.93 9.54 18.13
CA CYS A 294 -13.99 9.16 17.21
C CYS A 294 -14.75 7.91 17.67
N VAL A 295 -14.07 6.89 18.19
CA VAL A 295 -14.73 5.69 18.72
C VAL A 295 -15.61 6.03 19.94
N LEU A 296 -15.10 6.86 20.85
CA LEU A 296 -15.87 7.33 22.01
C LEU A 296 -17.08 8.17 21.60
N PHE A 297 -16.93 9.04 20.60
CA PHE A 297 -18.04 9.78 20.02
C PHE A 297 -19.12 8.86 19.47
N SER A 298 -18.75 7.86 18.65
CA SER A 298 -19.70 6.88 18.10
C SER A 298 -20.38 6.06 19.20
N SER A 299 -19.69 5.83 20.32
CA SER A 299 -20.23 5.17 21.52
C SER A 299 -21.04 6.10 22.43
N LYS A 300 -21.30 7.35 22.00
CA LYS A 300 -22.00 8.41 22.75
C LYS A 300 -21.33 8.81 24.07
N ASN A 301 -20.05 8.48 24.26
CA ASN A 301 -19.27 8.93 25.40
C ASN A 301 -18.60 10.28 25.09
N PHE A 302 -19.43 11.31 24.85
CA PHE A 302 -18.99 12.61 24.35
C PHE A 302 -18.06 13.35 25.31
N LYS A 303 -18.28 13.19 26.63
CA LYS A 303 -17.43 13.83 27.63
C LYS A 303 -16.00 13.27 27.58
N ALA A 304 -15.85 11.94 27.56
CA ALA A 304 -14.53 11.31 27.45
C ALA A 304 -13.86 11.61 26.11
N ALA A 305 -14.62 11.59 25.00
CA ALA A 305 -14.12 11.98 23.69
C ALA A 305 -13.52 13.40 23.71
N LEU A 306 -14.28 14.37 24.25
CA LEU A 306 -13.79 15.75 24.38
C LEU A 306 -12.59 15.87 25.33
N ASP A 307 -12.57 15.11 26.43
CA ASP A 307 -11.45 15.14 27.39
C ASP A 307 -10.14 14.65 26.76
N ILE A 308 -10.19 13.61 25.90
CA ILE A 308 -9.03 13.12 25.15
C ILE A 308 -8.47 14.18 24.19
N LEU A 309 -9.34 14.97 23.55
CA LEU A 309 -8.94 16.01 22.60
C LEU A 309 -8.43 17.30 23.23
N LYS A 310 -8.38 17.42 24.57
CA LYS A 310 -7.83 18.61 25.25
C LYS A 310 -6.31 18.68 25.20
N ILE A 311 -5.64 17.58 24.89
CA ILE A 311 -4.18 17.58 24.70
C ILE A 311 -3.83 18.27 23.39
N SER A 312 -2.66 18.91 23.33
CA SER A 312 -2.18 19.46 22.05
C SER A 312 -1.78 18.29 21.14
N LEU A 313 -2.39 18.27 19.95
CA LEU A 313 -2.19 17.22 18.96
C LEU A 313 -1.36 17.73 17.79
N GLU A 314 -0.37 16.96 17.38
CA GLU A 314 0.50 17.32 16.24
C GLU A 314 -0.29 17.43 14.93
N ILE A 315 -1.40 16.71 14.80
CA ILE A 315 -2.32 16.82 13.66
C ILE A 315 -2.97 18.22 13.54
N GLU A 316 -2.91 19.07 14.57
CA GLU A 316 -3.35 20.48 14.49
C GLU A 316 -2.41 21.34 13.64
N LYS A 317 -1.14 20.95 13.50
CA LYS A 317 -0.16 21.64 12.65
C LYS A 317 -0.40 21.37 11.16
N ASP A 318 -1.12 20.29 10.83
CA ASP A 318 -1.60 20.08 9.46
C ASP A 318 -2.51 21.25 9.09
N LYS A 319 -2.14 21.99 8.04
CA LYS A 319 -2.91 23.16 7.63
C LYS A 319 -4.26 22.77 6.99
N THR A 320 -4.55 21.47 6.87
CA THR A 320 -5.61 20.97 6.00
C THR A 320 -6.45 19.88 6.68
N ARG A 321 -6.63 18.76 5.98
CA ARG A 321 -7.54 17.64 6.19
C ARG A 321 -7.75 17.25 7.65
N TRP A 322 -6.67 17.10 8.42
CA TRP A 322 -6.75 16.59 9.79
C TRP A 322 -7.23 17.65 10.79
N ASN A 323 -6.67 18.85 10.73
CA ASN A 323 -7.07 19.95 11.61
C ASN A 323 -8.53 20.38 11.36
N VAL A 324 -8.96 20.41 10.08
CA VAL A 324 -10.37 20.68 9.74
C VAL A 324 -11.29 19.60 10.33
N SER A 325 -10.95 18.32 10.17
CA SER A 325 -11.75 17.20 10.69
C SER A 325 -11.79 17.18 12.23
N LEU A 326 -10.68 17.50 12.90
CA LEU A 326 -10.61 17.67 14.35
C LEU A 326 -11.51 18.79 14.85
N ARG A 327 -11.49 19.95 14.18
CA ARG A 327 -12.34 21.10 14.52
C ARG A 327 -13.83 20.79 14.33
N ILE A 328 -14.18 20.12 13.23
CA ILE A 328 -15.56 19.66 12.99
C ILE A 328 -16.00 18.69 14.09
N LEU A 329 -15.17 17.73 14.48
CA LEU A 329 -15.47 16.81 15.57
C LEU A 329 -15.68 17.54 16.90
N ASN A 330 -14.85 18.53 17.23
CA ASN A 330 -15.01 19.34 18.43
C ASN A 330 -16.34 20.12 18.44
N ILE A 331 -16.72 20.72 17.31
CA ILE A 331 -18.03 21.39 17.17
C ILE A 331 -19.16 20.39 17.42
N MET A 332 -19.11 19.21 16.79
CA MET A 332 -20.09 18.15 17.01
C MET A 332 -20.15 17.75 18.49
N LEU A 333 -19.01 17.56 19.16
CA LEU A 333 -18.95 17.26 20.60
C LEU A 333 -19.58 18.34 21.48
N TYR A 334 -19.36 19.62 21.16
CA TYR A 334 -20.00 20.71 21.90
C TYR A 334 -21.51 20.71 21.72
N ILE A 335 -22.01 20.47 20.51
CA ILE A 335 -23.45 20.34 20.23
C ILE A 335 -24.03 19.16 21.03
N GLU A 336 -23.38 18.00 21.00
CA GLU A 336 -23.80 16.80 21.75
C GLU A 336 -23.85 17.01 23.28
N LEU A 337 -22.97 17.85 23.80
CA LEU A 337 -22.90 18.20 25.22
C LEU A 337 -23.77 19.42 25.58
N ASN A 338 -24.59 19.92 24.65
CA ASN A 338 -25.42 21.13 24.80
C ASN A 338 -24.61 22.38 25.21
N LYS A 339 -23.37 22.47 24.74
CA LYS A 339 -22.45 23.60 24.94
C LYS A 339 -22.51 24.54 23.73
N ILE A 340 -23.67 25.18 23.56
CA ILE A 340 -24.03 25.95 22.36
C ILE A 340 -23.08 27.13 22.11
N ASP A 341 -22.67 27.84 23.17
CA ASP A 341 -21.73 28.96 23.06
C ASP A 341 -20.32 28.53 22.63
N GLU A 342 -19.84 27.38 23.13
CA GLU A 342 -18.58 26.78 22.70
C GLU A 342 -18.66 26.30 21.25
N ALA A 343 -19.80 25.72 20.84
CA ALA A 343 -20.03 25.27 19.48
C ALA A 343 -19.97 26.45 18.48
N GLY A 344 -20.71 27.54 18.75
CA GLY A 344 -20.71 28.74 17.91
C GLY A 344 -19.34 29.42 17.82
N ARG A 345 -18.65 29.59 18.97
CA ARG A 345 -17.26 30.11 18.99
C ARG A 345 -16.30 29.24 18.17
N SER A 346 -16.42 27.92 18.27
CA SER A 346 -15.58 26.97 17.54
C SER A 346 -15.87 26.99 16.04
N LEU A 347 -17.16 27.11 15.65
CA LEU A 347 -17.59 27.25 14.26
C LEU A 347 -17.06 28.53 13.63
N GLU A 348 -17.16 29.67 14.32
CA GLU A 348 -16.63 30.94 13.81
C GLU A 348 -15.10 30.92 13.68
N SER A 349 -14.40 30.25 14.60
CA SER A 349 -12.95 30.01 14.50
C SER A 349 -12.60 29.17 13.27
N LEU A 350 -13.34 28.07 13.03
CA LEU A 350 -13.16 27.21 11.86
C LEU A 350 -13.45 27.96 10.56
N ARG A 351 -14.49 28.79 10.49
CA ARG A 351 -14.80 29.62 9.31
C ARG A 351 -13.65 30.55 8.97
N LYS A 352 -13.15 31.33 9.94
CA LYS A 352 -12.00 32.24 9.75
C LYS A 352 -10.73 31.49 9.37
N TYR A 353 -10.55 30.27 9.89
CA TYR A 353 -9.45 29.40 9.51
C TYR A 353 -9.56 29.00 8.04
N MET A 354 -10.71 28.47 7.64
CA MET A 354 -10.98 28.03 6.26
C MET A 354 -10.89 29.18 5.27
N GLU A 355 -11.43 30.36 5.57
CA GLU A 355 -11.33 31.54 4.69
C GLU A 355 -9.88 31.92 4.36
N ARG A 356 -8.98 31.80 5.35
CA ARG A 356 -7.54 32.06 5.15
C ARG A 356 -6.87 30.96 4.31
N ALA A 357 -7.30 29.71 4.48
CA ALA A 357 -6.75 28.55 3.77
C ALA A 357 -7.41 28.28 2.40
N THR A 358 -8.57 28.84 2.07
CA THR A 358 -9.20 28.70 0.73
C THR A 358 -8.34 29.24 -0.41
N LYS A 359 -7.31 30.04 -0.10
CA LYS A 359 -6.35 30.55 -1.08
C LYS A 359 -5.31 29.51 -1.54
N SER A 360 -5.24 28.33 -0.91
CA SER A 360 -4.22 27.30 -1.19
C SER A 360 -4.72 26.03 -1.90
N ASP A 361 -5.93 25.98 -2.47
CA ASP A 361 -6.52 24.76 -3.08
C ASP A 361 -6.60 23.53 -2.14
N GLU A 362 -6.38 23.73 -0.85
CA GLU A 362 -6.19 22.66 0.13
C GLU A 362 -7.48 22.21 0.83
N ILE A 363 -8.55 23.00 0.74
CA ILE A 363 -9.83 22.74 1.41
C ILE A 363 -10.77 21.99 0.46
N LYS A 364 -11.34 20.86 0.93
CA LYS A 364 -12.29 20.08 0.13
C LYS A 364 -13.65 20.78 0.06
N SER A 365 -14.34 20.62 -1.08
CA SER A 365 -15.72 21.10 -1.25
C SER A 365 -16.68 20.53 -0.19
N ARG A 366 -16.44 19.29 0.25
CA ARG A 366 -17.16 18.65 1.35
C ARG A 366 -17.10 19.45 2.65
N ASP A 367 -15.91 19.88 3.05
CA ASP A 367 -15.71 20.63 4.30
C ASP A 367 -16.44 21.97 4.27
N ILE A 368 -16.43 22.65 3.12
CA ILE A 368 -17.17 23.90 2.90
C ILE A 368 -18.67 23.69 3.10
N LEU A 369 -19.21 22.62 2.52
CA LEU A 369 -20.63 22.29 2.64
C LEU A 369 -21.00 21.90 4.08
N ILE A 370 -20.13 21.17 4.79
CA ILE A 370 -20.32 20.86 6.23
C ILE A 370 -20.40 22.15 7.06
N VAL A 371 -19.46 23.09 6.88
CA VAL A 371 -19.48 24.37 7.60
C VAL A 371 -20.73 25.18 7.25
N LYS A 372 -21.18 25.17 6.00
CA LYS A 372 -22.43 25.82 5.61
C LYS A 372 -23.64 25.23 6.33
N VAL A 373 -23.71 23.91 6.49
CA VAL A 373 -24.77 23.26 7.27
C VAL A 373 -24.71 23.67 8.74
N LEU A 374 -23.52 23.65 9.36
CA LEU A 374 -23.33 24.06 10.75
C LEU A 374 -23.77 25.51 11.00
N ARG A 375 -23.52 26.41 10.04
CA ARG A 375 -23.97 27.82 10.12
C ARG A 375 -25.48 27.99 10.03
N GLU A 376 -26.13 27.17 9.21
CA GLU A 376 -27.60 27.19 9.18
C GLU A 376 -28.18 26.64 10.49
N LEU A 377 -27.56 25.62 11.09
CA LEU A 377 -27.95 25.11 12.40
C LEU A 377 -27.73 26.14 13.53
N GLU A 378 -26.62 26.89 13.49
CA GLU A 378 -26.29 27.90 14.50
C GLU A 378 -27.38 28.98 14.63
N LYS A 379 -28.05 29.35 13.53
CA LYS A 379 -29.15 30.34 13.55
C LYS A 379 -30.30 29.95 14.46
N ASP A 380 -30.52 28.64 14.59
CA ASP A 380 -31.56 28.04 15.42
C ASP A 380 -30.94 27.44 16.70
N SER A 381 -29.82 27.99 17.19
CA SER A 381 -29.11 27.52 18.39
C SER A 381 -28.72 26.03 18.35
N PHE A 382 -28.44 25.51 17.15
CA PHE A 382 -28.20 24.09 16.87
C PHE A 382 -29.38 23.16 17.24
N GLU A 383 -30.60 23.68 17.30
CA GLU A 383 -31.80 22.87 17.43
C GLU A 383 -32.12 22.18 16.10
N PHE A 384 -32.27 20.85 16.13
CA PHE A 384 -32.53 20.04 14.93
C PHE A 384 -34.02 20.03 14.55
N THR A 385 -34.68 21.19 14.58
CA THR A 385 -36.09 21.28 14.20
C THR A 385 -36.24 21.10 12.68
N LEU A 386 -37.06 20.12 12.27
CA LEU A 386 -37.27 19.64 10.89
C LEU A 386 -37.83 20.68 9.89
N LYS A 387 -37.84 21.98 10.22
CA LYS A 387 -38.45 23.03 9.40
C LYS A 387 -37.51 23.62 8.34
N ASN A 388 -36.21 23.36 8.41
CA ASN A 388 -35.26 23.98 7.49
C ASN A 388 -34.99 23.10 6.26
N ASN A 389 -35.80 23.27 5.21
CA ASN A 389 -35.64 22.62 3.90
C ASN A 389 -34.23 22.78 3.31
N SER A 390 -33.50 23.84 3.67
CA SER A 390 -32.15 24.08 3.16
C SER A 390 -31.11 23.14 3.78
N ILE A 391 -31.20 22.85 5.08
CA ILE A 391 -30.32 21.89 5.78
C ILE A 391 -30.53 20.50 5.18
N GLU A 392 -31.79 20.13 4.93
CA GLU A 392 -32.08 18.81 4.36
C GLU A 392 -31.52 18.64 2.95
N LYS A 393 -31.63 19.66 2.11
CA LYS A 393 -31.04 19.66 0.77
C LYS A 393 -29.51 19.47 0.83
N MET A 394 -28.83 20.21 1.70
CA MET A 394 -27.37 20.09 1.85
C MET A 394 -26.95 18.74 2.46
N ARG A 395 -27.75 18.17 3.37
CA ARG A 395 -27.52 16.83 3.91
C ARG A 395 -27.63 15.77 2.82
N GLN A 396 -28.63 15.86 1.96
CA GLN A 396 -28.79 14.95 0.82
C GLN A 396 -27.59 15.06 -0.12
N GLU A 397 -27.18 16.28 -0.46
CA GLU A 397 -25.98 16.54 -1.28
C GLU A 397 -24.71 15.91 -0.65
N LEU A 398 -24.53 16.03 0.66
CA LEU A 398 -23.41 15.40 1.39
C LEU A 398 -23.49 13.86 1.43
N SER A 399 -24.65 13.26 1.15
CA SER A 399 -24.84 11.80 1.12
C SER A 399 -24.67 11.21 -0.28
N GLU A 400 -24.64 12.05 -1.32
CA GLU A 400 -24.44 11.61 -2.69
C GLU A 400 -23.06 10.97 -2.88
N LYS A 401 -23.01 9.94 -3.71
CA LYS A 401 -21.78 9.22 -4.07
C LYS A 401 -21.22 9.79 -5.38
N ASN A 402 -19.89 9.77 -5.50
CA ASN A 402 -19.14 10.19 -6.69
C ASN A 402 -19.24 11.67 -7.06
N THR A 403 -19.47 12.54 -6.07
CA THR A 403 -19.42 13.99 -6.20
C THR A 403 -18.22 14.56 -5.45
N PRO A 404 -17.81 15.82 -5.71
CA PRO A 404 -16.73 16.48 -4.95
C PRO A 404 -17.02 16.63 -3.45
N VAL A 405 -18.28 16.45 -3.04
CA VAL A 405 -18.72 16.51 -1.64
C VAL A 405 -18.96 15.14 -1.03
N SER A 406 -18.72 14.05 -1.75
CA SER A 406 -18.88 12.68 -1.23
C SER A 406 -17.93 12.39 -0.08
N TRP A 407 -18.41 11.60 0.87
CA TRP A 407 -17.59 11.06 1.95
C TRP A 407 -16.66 9.93 1.45
N GLU A 408 -15.49 9.81 2.08
CA GLU A 408 -14.45 8.84 1.75
C GLU A 408 -14.04 8.04 3.01
N HIS A 409 -14.02 6.71 2.92
CA HIS A 409 -13.73 5.80 4.05
C HIS A 409 -12.35 6.01 4.68
N TYR A 410 -11.32 6.35 3.91
CA TYR A 410 -9.96 6.51 4.44
C TYR A 410 -9.57 7.99 4.62
N SER A 411 -10.58 8.85 4.86
CA SER A 411 -10.36 10.27 5.15
C SER A 411 -10.20 10.55 6.65
N ALA A 412 -9.86 11.80 6.98
CA ALA A 412 -9.83 12.26 8.35
C ALA A 412 -11.24 12.41 8.96
N GLU A 413 -12.30 12.49 8.14
CA GLU A 413 -13.69 12.47 8.60
C GLU A 413 -14.12 11.02 8.89
N LEU A 414 -13.74 10.48 10.06
CA LEU A 414 -14.10 9.11 10.45
C LEU A 414 -15.60 8.94 10.72
N ILE A 415 -16.26 9.97 11.25
CA ILE A 415 -17.69 9.97 11.49
C ILE A 415 -18.34 10.73 10.34
N PRO A 416 -19.04 10.05 9.41
CA PRO A 416 -19.64 10.73 8.27
C PRO A 416 -20.65 11.78 8.77
N PHE A 417 -20.38 13.05 8.51
CA PHE A 417 -21.14 14.17 9.06
C PHE A 417 -22.64 14.08 8.69
N HIS A 418 -22.93 13.66 7.46
CA HIS A 418 -24.29 13.47 6.97
C HIS A 418 -25.04 12.33 7.71
N LYS A 419 -24.31 11.31 8.18
CA LYS A 419 -24.87 10.23 9.01
C LYS A 419 -25.14 10.66 10.44
N TRP A 420 -24.23 11.46 11.01
CA TRP A 420 -24.46 12.09 12.31
C TRP A 420 -25.71 12.97 12.29
N LEU A 421 -25.85 13.86 11.30
CA LEU A 421 -27.04 14.70 11.12
C LEU A 421 -28.33 13.89 10.95
N GLU A 422 -28.28 12.79 10.18
CA GLU A 422 -29.42 11.89 10.01
C GLU A 422 -29.87 11.28 11.35
N GLY A 423 -28.92 10.93 12.22
CA GLY A 423 -29.19 10.41 13.56
C GLY A 423 -29.84 11.42 14.52
N LYS A 424 -29.82 12.72 14.21
CA LYS A 424 -30.41 13.80 15.02
C LYS A 424 -31.89 14.05 14.76
N LYS A 425 -32.46 13.43 13.73
CA LYS A 425 -33.86 13.59 13.34
C LYS A 425 -34.86 12.78 14.20
N ARG A 426 -34.46 12.34 15.40
CA ARG A 426 -35.30 11.50 16.27
C ARG A 426 -35.86 12.27 17.44
#